data_AF-R7U6F6-F1
#
_entry.id   AF-R7U6F6-F1
#
_cell.length_a   1.000
_cell.length_b   1.000
_cell.length_c   1.000
_cell.angle_alpha   90.00
_cell.angle_beta   90.00
_cell.angle_gamma   90.00
#
_symmetry.space_group_name_H-M   'P 1'
#
loop_
_entity.id
_entity.type
_entity.pdbx_description
1 polymer ?
#
loop_
_entity_poly.entity_id
_entity_poly.type
_entity_poly.pdbx_seq_one_letter_code
_entity_poly.pdbx_strand_id
1 'polypeptide(L)'
;MYALSKLAKLAKEGGKRGATAHDYPPHTPTSIYTAAELERRTRGQSSNPEWAACRYGRVTGSVCGKVMRAATYHKDQHGRFMPTIAEAIVNPRAFSSAATRWGIEHEDKAIDQYFNQRVEERRDHVVSLVRSGGIAVSADRPWLGYSPDAVVYEAAKEAPTNDEDELPSSKRQRLDPQSARKILLEVKCPYSQRNNEKMDLSSFYMTRSSVDGTCALDMKKVQARNYYYQVQLGMALMDIDVAHLYVWTPTDHGLVVIERQPRADELAMLATLSDFHTRYVEPKMCMDKYRRVVTNEVKELVRVLLAAKVGEEGKEGVVVEASGIER
;
A
#
# COMPACT_ATOMS: atom_id res chain seq x y z
N MET A 1 6.21 10.93 -26.89
CA MET A 1 5.43 12.20 -26.98
C MET A 1 4.04 12.07 -27.59
N TYR A 2 3.78 11.14 -28.53
CA TYR A 2 2.48 11.03 -29.22
C TYR A 2 1.31 10.51 -28.33
N ALA A 3 1.59 9.77 -27.25
CA ALA A 3 0.56 9.22 -26.36
C ALA A 3 -0.01 10.25 -25.34
N LEU A 4 0.82 11.21 -24.90
CA LEU A 4 0.42 12.24 -23.94
C LEU A 4 -0.57 13.25 -24.55
N SER A 5 -0.43 13.56 -25.85
CA SER A 5 -1.34 14.50 -26.53
C SER A 5 -2.74 13.92 -26.75
N LYS A 6 -2.87 12.59 -26.89
CA LYS A 6 -4.15 11.91 -27.08
C LYS A 6 -4.94 11.78 -25.77
N LEU A 7 -4.26 11.58 -24.64
CA LEU A 7 -4.85 11.57 -23.29
C LEU A 7 -5.37 12.97 -22.88
N ALA A 8 -4.63 14.04 -23.21
CA ALA A 8 -5.09 15.41 -22.96
C ALA A 8 -6.35 15.78 -23.76
N LYS A 9 -6.55 15.16 -24.93
CA LYS A 9 -7.73 15.36 -25.78
C LYS A 9 -8.98 14.66 -25.22
N LEU A 10 -8.82 13.43 -24.71
CA LEU A 10 -9.90 12.66 -24.07
C LEU A 10 -10.38 13.29 -22.75
N ALA A 11 -9.48 13.92 -21.99
CA ALA A 11 -9.83 14.65 -20.76
C ALA A 11 -10.64 15.95 -21.02
N LYS A 12 -10.52 16.56 -22.21
CA LYS A 12 -11.25 17.78 -22.59
C LYS A 12 -12.65 17.53 -23.12
N GLU A 13 -12.93 16.32 -23.64
CA GLU A 13 -14.20 16.00 -24.33
C GLU A 13 -15.17 15.16 -23.48
N GLY A 14 -14.74 14.62 -22.32
CA GLY A 14 -15.53 13.70 -21.49
C GLY A 14 -16.18 14.34 -20.25
N GLY A 15 -17.41 14.83 -20.38
CA GLY A 15 -18.25 15.19 -19.24
C GLY A 15 -18.69 13.95 -18.43
N LYS A 16 -18.38 13.95 -17.12
CA LYS A 16 -19.07 13.23 -16.03
C LYS A 16 -19.29 11.70 -16.18
N ARG A 17 -18.26 10.92 -16.48
CA ARG A 17 -18.16 9.51 -16.01
C ARG A 17 -16.74 9.23 -15.54
N GLY A 18 -16.60 8.76 -14.30
CA GLY A 18 -15.31 8.29 -13.80
C GLY A 18 -14.87 7.07 -14.60
N ALA A 19 -13.64 7.09 -15.13
CA ALA A 19 -13.09 5.98 -15.88
C ALA A 19 -13.05 4.70 -15.02
N THR A 20 -13.58 3.61 -15.55
CA THR A 20 -13.51 2.27 -14.96
C THR A 20 -12.27 1.53 -15.46
N ALA A 21 -11.85 0.45 -14.80
CA ALA A 21 -10.73 -0.37 -15.24
C ALA A 21 -10.91 -0.99 -16.65
N HIS A 22 -12.14 -0.97 -17.19
CA HIS A 22 -12.46 -1.39 -18.55
C HIS A 22 -12.20 -0.31 -19.62
N ASP A 23 -12.15 0.96 -19.23
CA ASP A 23 -12.03 2.10 -20.15
C ASP A 23 -10.58 2.41 -20.53
N TYR A 24 -9.62 1.68 -19.97
CA TYR A 24 -8.22 1.80 -20.31
C TYR A 24 -7.90 0.80 -21.42
N PRO A 25 -7.72 1.23 -22.69
CA PRO A 25 -7.24 0.32 -23.72
C PRO A 25 -5.89 -0.22 -23.23
N PRO A 26 -5.69 -1.55 -23.26
CA PRO A 26 -4.43 -2.13 -22.83
C PRO A 26 -3.34 -1.48 -23.67
N HIS A 27 -2.43 -0.73 -23.03
CA HIS A 27 -1.15 -0.48 -23.66
C HIS A 27 -0.64 -1.85 -24.08
N THR A 28 -0.30 -2.00 -25.35
CA THR A 28 0.41 -3.18 -25.84
C THR A 28 1.50 -3.50 -24.81
N PRO A 29 1.54 -4.71 -24.22
CA PRO A 29 2.49 -5.03 -23.17
C PRO A 29 3.89 -5.04 -23.80
N THR A 30 4.51 -3.87 -23.84
CA THR A 30 5.82 -3.64 -24.48
C THR A 30 6.87 -3.24 -23.45
N SER A 31 6.52 -3.00 -22.18
CA SER A 31 7.51 -2.62 -21.16
C SER A 31 7.31 -3.29 -19.81
N ILE A 32 8.45 -3.73 -19.29
CA ILE A 32 8.71 -4.28 -17.97
C ILE A 32 8.70 -3.13 -16.97
N TYR A 33 8.05 -3.29 -15.81
CA TYR A 33 8.10 -2.31 -14.72
C TYR A 33 8.72 -2.92 -13.48
N THR A 34 9.65 -2.21 -12.86
CA THR A 34 10.13 -2.40 -11.49
C THR A 34 9.07 -1.94 -10.48
N ALA A 35 9.19 -2.33 -9.20
CA ALA A 35 8.30 -1.84 -8.15
C ALA A 35 8.30 -0.30 -8.05
N ALA A 36 9.48 0.33 -8.21
CA ALA A 36 9.63 1.78 -8.20
C ALA A 36 8.99 2.47 -9.43
N GLU A 37 8.96 1.81 -10.58
CA GLU A 37 8.23 2.32 -11.75
C GLU A 37 6.73 2.21 -11.58
N LEU A 38 6.23 1.09 -11.03
CA LEU A 38 4.80 0.96 -10.70
C LEU A 38 4.36 2.03 -9.73
N GLU A 39 5.11 2.27 -8.65
CA GLU A 39 4.85 3.37 -7.72
C GLU A 39 4.74 4.69 -8.48
N ARG A 40 5.77 5.09 -9.24
CA ARG A 40 5.76 6.37 -9.97
C ARG A 40 4.59 6.51 -10.95
N ARG A 41 4.28 5.45 -11.70
CA ARG A 41 3.20 5.46 -12.70
C ARG A 41 1.81 5.48 -12.11
N THR A 42 1.66 5.02 -10.88
CA THR A 42 0.36 4.89 -10.19
C THR A 42 0.12 5.98 -9.14
N ARG A 43 1.01 6.98 -9.05
CA ARG A 43 0.79 8.20 -8.27
C ARG A 43 -0.50 8.92 -8.68
N GLY A 44 -1.10 9.64 -7.74
CA GLY A 44 -2.44 10.24 -7.91
C GLY A 44 -3.59 9.26 -7.62
N GLN A 45 -3.28 7.99 -7.37
CA GLN A 45 -4.17 6.98 -6.79
C GLN A 45 -5.55 6.92 -7.43
N SER A 46 -6.60 7.40 -6.75
CA SER A 46 -7.99 7.33 -7.21
C SER A 46 -8.26 8.07 -8.53
N SER A 47 -7.43 9.08 -8.85
CA SER A 47 -7.48 9.80 -10.13
C SER A 47 -6.71 9.09 -11.26
N ASN A 48 -5.97 8.04 -10.93
CA ASN A 48 -5.09 7.34 -11.86
C ASN A 48 -5.69 5.96 -12.25
N PRO A 49 -6.10 5.76 -13.51
CA PRO A 49 -6.65 4.47 -13.94
C PRO A 49 -5.62 3.34 -13.93
N GLU A 50 -4.32 3.61 -14.10
CA GLU A 50 -3.27 2.59 -13.97
C GLU A 50 -3.16 2.10 -12.52
N TRP A 51 -3.36 2.98 -11.54
CA TRP A 51 -3.43 2.59 -10.13
C TRP A 51 -4.59 1.64 -9.87
N ALA A 52 -5.79 1.94 -10.40
CA ALA A 52 -6.94 1.06 -10.28
C ALA A 52 -6.69 -0.31 -10.94
N ALA A 53 -6.07 -0.32 -12.12
CA ALA A 53 -5.72 -1.55 -12.83
C ALA A 53 -4.68 -2.38 -12.04
N CYS A 54 -3.68 -1.75 -11.45
CA CYS A 54 -2.67 -2.42 -10.63
C CYS A 54 -3.23 -3.03 -9.35
N ARG A 55 -4.43 -2.68 -8.88
CA ARG A 55 -5.03 -3.30 -7.69
C ARG A 55 -5.75 -4.61 -7.99
N TYR A 56 -6.00 -4.93 -9.27
CA TYR A 56 -6.68 -6.16 -9.66
C TYR A 56 -5.93 -7.39 -9.17
N GLY A 57 -6.62 -8.27 -8.43
CA GLY A 57 -6.04 -9.52 -7.93
C GLY A 57 -5.04 -9.36 -6.79
N ARG A 58 -4.79 -8.13 -6.30
CA ARG A 58 -3.89 -7.87 -5.18
C ARG A 58 -4.66 -7.68 -3.88
N VAL A 59 -4.17 -8.30 -2.80
CA VAL A 59 -4.63 -7.99 -1.44
C VAL A 59 -3.98 -6.67 -1.02
N THR A 60 -4.82 -5.65 -0.77
CA THR A 60 -4.33 -4.30 -0.43
C THR A 60 -4.47 -3.96 1.05
N GLY A 61 -3.77 -2.93 1.54
CA GLY A 61 -3.85 -2.43 2.92
C GLY A 61 -5.28 -2.36 3.49
N SER A 62 -6.18 -1.69 2.77
CA SER A 62 -7.59 -1.52 3.19
C SER A 62 -8.42 -2.82 3.22
N VAL A 63 -7.88 -3.92 2.69
CA VAL A 63 -8.48 -5.26 2.70
C VAL A 63 -7.80 -6.17 3.72
N CYS A 64 -6.53 -5.94 4.05
CA CYS A 64 -5.73 -6.74 4.98
C CYS A 64 -6.49 -7.06 6.27
N GLY A 65 -6.97 -6.03 6.98
CA GLY A 65 -7.69 -6.23 8.24
C GLY A 65 -8.97 -7.05 8.13
N LYS A 66 -9.67 -6.97 6.98
CA LYS A 66 -10.87 -7.78 6.72
C LYS A 66 -10.51 -9.26 6.58
N VAL A 67 -9.41 -9.56 5.90
CA VAL A 67 -8.89 -10.94 5.75
C VAL A 67 -8.44 -11.47 7.11
N MET A 68 -7.64 -10.70 7.84
CA MET A 68 -7.18 -11.08 9.18
C MET A 68 -8.34 -11.36 10.13
N ARG A 69 -9.40 -10.54 10.10
CA ARG A 69 -10.62 -10.79 10.86
C ARG A 69 -11.30 -12.08 10.40
N ALA A 70 -11.54 -12.23 9.10
CA ALA A 70 -12.25 -13.39 8.56
C ALA A 70 -11.52 -14.71 8.86
N ALA A 71 -10.19 -14.69 8.97
CA ALA A 71 -9.37 -15.86 9.33
C ALA A 71 -9.56 -16.32 10.78
N THR A 72 -10.07 -15.45 11.66
CA THR A 72 -10.39 -15.81 13.06
C THR A 72 -11.76 -16.47 13.23
N TYR A 73 -12.56 -16.51 12.17
CA TYR A 73 -13.88 -17.13 12.23
C TYR A 73 -13.78 -18.66 12.25
N HIS A 74 -14.89 -19.30 12.62
CA HIS A 74 -14.99 -20.75 12.48
C HIS A 74 -14.94 -21.15 10.99
N LYS A 75 -14.40 -22.34 10.71
CA LYS A 75 -14.13 -22.81 9.33
C LYS A 75 -15.41 -22.88 8.46
N ASP A 76 -16.55 -23.16 9.05
CA ASP A 76 -17.87 -23.15 8.41
C ASP A 76 -18.24 -21.76 7.86
N GLN A 77 -17.82 -20.68 8.53
CA GLN A 77 -18.06 -19.31 8.10
C GLN A 77 -17.10 -18.84 6.99
N HIS A 78 -15.95 -19.52 6.82
CA HIS A 78 -14.98 -19.17 5.78
C HIS A 78 -15.60 -19.22 4.38
N GLY A 79 -16.46 -20.22 4.12
CA GLY A 79 -17.16 -20.40 2.84
C GLY A 79 -18.06 -19.23 2.45
N ARG A 80 -18.41 -18.33 3.39
CA ARG A 80 -19.19 -17.12 3.12
C ARG A 80 -18.31 -15.88 3.00
N PHE A 81 -17.47 -15.61 4.01
CA PHE A 81 -16.76 -14.33 4.09
C PHE A 81 -15.54 -14.26 3.17
N MET A 82 -14.75 -15.32 3.08
CA MET A 82 -13.52 -15.30 2.28
C MET A 82 -13.82 -15.14 0.78
N PRO A 83 -14.77 -15.90 0.16
CA PRO A 83 -15.13 -15.68 -1.24
C PRO A 83 -15.68 -14.28 -1.51
N THR A 84 -16.43 -13.70 -0.57
CA THR A 84 -16.98 -12.33 -0.70
C THR A 84 -15.88 -11.29 -0.75
N ILE A 85 -14.86 -11.41 0.12
CA ILE A 85 -13.71 -10.50 0.11
C ILE A 85 -12.91 -10.68 -1.19
N ALA A 86 -12.68 -11.93 -1.62
CA ALA A 86 -11.94 -12.21 -2.86
C ALA A 86 -12.65 -11.68 -4.11
N GLU A 87 -13.98 -11.82 -4.16
CA GLU A 87 -14.81 -11.28 -5.24
C GLU A 87 -14.65 -9.76 -5.37
N ALA A 88 -14.61 -9.04 -4.25
CA ALA A 88 -14.41 -7.59 -4.24
C ALA A 88 -13.01 -7.15 -4.70
N ILE A 89 -12.00 -8.02 -4.60
CA ILE A 89 -10.63 -7.76 -5.08
C ILE A 89 -10.55 -7.87 -6.61
N VAL A 90 -11.17 -8.91 -7.20
CA VAL A 90 -11.11 -9.13 -8.64
C VAL A 90 -12.16 -8.32 -9.41
N ASN A 91 -13.31 -8.03 -8.79
CA ASN A 91 -14.40 -7.27 -9.40
C ASN A 91 -14.71 -6.02 -8.56
N PRO A 92 -13.76 -5.06 -8.47
CA PRO A 92 -13.96 -3.84 -7.70
C PRO A 92 -15.09 -3.02 -8.31
N ARG A 93 -16.08 -2.66 -7.50
CA ARG A 93 -17.17 -1.77 -7.91
C ARG A 93 -16.78 -0.33 -7.64
N ALA A 94 -17.08 0.56 -8.58
CA ALA A 94 -16.99 1.99 -8.33
C ALA A 94 -17.87 2.34 -7.13
N PHE A 95 -17.31 3.01 -6.13
CA PHE A 95 -18.00 3.40 -4.92
C PHE A 95 -17.72 4.87 -4.64
N SER A 96 -18.78 5.65 -4.45
CA SER A 96 -18.70 7.04 -4.02
C SER A 96 -19.81 7.31 -3.02
N SER A 97 -19.44 7.87 -1.88
CA SER A 97 -20.31 8.29 -0.80
C SER A 97 -19.91 9.70 -0.36
N ALA A 98 -20.75 10.36 0.44
CA ALA A 98 -20.38 11.64 1.06
C ALA A 98 -19.09 11.50 1.88
N ALA A 99 -18.92 10.38 2.59
CA ALA A 99 -17.75 10.12 3.39
C ALA A 99 -16.47 9.94 2.57
N THR A 100 -16.53 9.22 1.45
CA THR A 100 -15.35 9.04 0.58
C THR A 100 -14.98 10.31 -0.16
N ARG A 101 -15.97 11.11 -0.62
CA ARG A 101 -15.69 12.42 -1.24
C ARG A 101 -15.07 13.38 -0.26
N TRP A 102 -15.62 13.45 0.96
CA TRP A 102 -15.07 14.25 2.04
C TRP A 102 -13.61 13.88 2.35
N GLY A 103 -13.31 12.58 2.43
CA GLY A 103 -11.95 12.08 2.60
C GLY A 103 -11.01 12.60 1.52
N ILE A 104 -11.36 12.38 0.24
CA ILE A 104 -10.56 12.80 -0.92
C ILE A 104 -10.35 14.33 -0.92
N GLU A 105 -11.39 15.11 -0.63
CA GLU A 105 -11.34 16.58 -0.66
C GLU A 105 -10.48 17.19 0.46
N HIS A 106 -10.27 16.47 1.56
CA HIS A 106 -9.60 16.99 2.77
C HIS A 106 -8.27 16.33 3.10
N GLU A 107 -7.91 15.25 2.42
CA GLU A 107 -6.66 14.51 2.63
C GLU A 107 -5.44 15.45 2.55
N ASP A 108 -5.35 16.28 1.51
CA ASP A 108 -4.23 17.22 1.35
C ASP A 108 -4.15 18.23 2.49
N LYS A 109 -5.28 18.77 2.94
CA LYS A 109 -5.32 19.72 4.06
C LYS A 109 -4.87 19.07 5.37
N ALA A 110 -5.27 17.83 5.59
CA ALA A 110 -4.86 17.05 6.75
C ALA A 110 -3.35 16.74 6.71
N ILE A 111 -2.80 16.38 5.54
CA ILE A 111 -1.36 16.19 5.34
C ILE A 111 -0.59 17.49 5.58
N ASP A 112 -1.08 18.63 5.06
CA ASP A 112 -0.50 19.95 5.27
C ASP A 112 -0.42 20.30 6.76
N GLN A 113 -1.53 20.14 7.48
CA GLN A 113 -1.58 20.43 8.92
C GLN A 113 -0.65 19.51 9.70
N TYR A 114 -0.67 18.20 9.43
CA TYR A 114 0.24 17.24 10.04
C TYR A 114 1.70 17.63 9.81
N PHE A 115 2.07 17.98 8.57
CA PHE A 115 3.44 18.32 8.21
C PHE A 115 3.93 19.56 8.96
N ASN A 116 3.11 20.61 8.99
CA ASN A 116 3.45 21.85 9.69
C ASN A 116 3.59 21.63 11.20
N GLN A 117 2.69 20.86 11.81
CA GLN A 117 2.82 20.44 13.22
C GLN A 117 4.12 19.68 13.45
N ARG A 118 4.44 18.74 12.55
CA ARG A 118 5.62 17.89 12.70
C ARG A 118 6.94 18.66 12.58
N VAL A 119 7.02 19.61 11.65
CA VAL A 119 8.16 20.53 11.52
C VAL A 119 8.34 21.36 12.81
N GLU A 120 7.24 21.82 13.40
CA GLU A 120 7.24 22.61 14.64
C GLU A 120 7.61 21.78 15.87
N GLU A 121 7.19 20.51 15.95
CA GLU A 121 7.56 19.58 17.01
C GLU A 121 9.02 19.11 16.91
N ARG A 122 9.56 19.04 15.69
CA ARG A 122 10.90 18.49 15.39
C ARG A 122 11.83 19.58 14.86
N ARG A 123 11.95 20.70 15.58
CA ARG A 123 12.78 21.87 15.19
C ARG A 123 14.26 21.54 15.04
N ASP A 124 14.73 20.52 15.71
CA ASP A 124 16.09 19.96 15.65
C ASP A 124 16.29 19.01 14.44
N HIS A 125 15.23 18.71 13.68
CA HIS A 125 15.28 17.86 12.49
C HIS A 125 14.94 18.64 11.22
N VAL A 126 15.41 18.13 10.09
CA VAL A 126 14.85 18.45 8.77
C VAL A 126 13.73 17.45 8.49
N VAL A 127 12.51 17.96 8.29
CA VAL A 127 11.34 17.14 7.95
C VAL A 127 10.97 17.38 6.49
N SER A 128 10.79 16.31 5.73
CA SER A 128 10.25 16.36 4.36
C SER A 128 9.23 15.25 4.15
N LEU A 129 8.42 15.32 3.09
CA LEU A 129 7.45 14.27 2.78
C LEU A 129 7.29 14.05 1.27
N VAL A 130 6.80 12.87 0.92
CA VAL A 130 6.34 12.51 -0.43
C VAL A 130 4.85 12.17 -0.34
N ARG A 131 4.00 12.95 -1.02
CA ARG A 131 2.54 12.75 -1.07
C ARG A 131 2.13 11.75 -2.14
N SER A 132 0.91 11.23 -1.98
CA SER A 132 0.16 10.54 -3.03
C SER A 132 1.00 9.47 -3.70
N GLY A 133 1.69 8.68 -2.86
CA GLY A 133 2.51 7.58 -3.32
C GLY A 133 1.65 6.66 -4.18
N GLY A 134 2.24 6.13 -5.25
CA GLY A 134 1.58 5.09 -6.01
C GLY A 134 1.48 3.80 -5.21
N ILE A 135 1.22 2.70 -5.90
CA ILE A 135 1.19 1.38 -5.28
C ILE A 135 2.62 0.90 -5.03
N ALA A 136 2.96 0.72 -3.75
CA ALA A 136 4.09 -0.07 -3.30
C ALA A 136 3.74 -1.56 -3.44
N VAL A 137 4.62 -2.31 -4.10
CA VAL A 137 4.50 -3.76 -4.30
C VAL A 137 5.82 -4.42 -3.94
N SER A 138 5.76 -5.67 -3.49
CA SER A 138 6.94 -6.50 -3.24
C SER A 138 7.24 -7.36 -4.46
N ALA A 139 8.53 -7.49 -4.82
CA ALA A 139 8.99 -8.40 -5.86
C ALA A 139 8.66 -9.86 -5.53
N ASP A 140 8.86 -10.26 -4.27
CA ASP A 140 8.60 -11.62 -3.79
C ASP A 140 7.11 -11.90 -3.59
N ARG A 141 6.32 -10.86 -3.34
CA ARG A 141 4.89 -10.94 -3.04
C ARG A 141 4.11 -9.95 -3.90
N PRO A 142 4.11 -10.15 -5.23
CA PRO A 142 3.49 -9.21 -6.18
C PRO A 142 1.97 -9.17 -6.05
N TRP A 143 1.37 -10.17 -5.39
CA TRP A 143 -0.04 -10.26 -5.06
C TRP A 143 -0.45 -9.40 -3.86
N LEU A 144 0.51 -8.73 -3.21
CA LEU A 144 0.26 -7.70 -2.21
C LEU A 144 0.45 -6.30 -2.81
N GLY A 145 -0.25 -5.32 -2.25
CA GLY A 145 -0.02 -3.93 -2.59
C GLY A 145 -0.44 -2.96 -1.49
N TYR A 146 0.20 -1.81 -1.42
CA TYR A 146 -0.18 -0.76 -0.49
C TYR A 146 0.03 0.61 -1.14
N SER A 147 -0.80 1.59 -0.79
CA SER A 147 -0.65 2.96 -1.29
C SER A 147 -0.67 3.88 -0.08
N PRO A 148 0.48 4.45 0.31
CA PRO A 148 0.55 5.40 1.42
C PRO A 148 -0.13 6.72 1.04
N ASP A 149 -0.75 7.39 2.01
CA ASP A 149 -1.22 8.76 1.79
C ASP A 149 -0.02 9.71 1.70
N ALA A 150 0.98 9.51 2.57
CA ALA A 150 2.33 10.07 2.39
C ALA A 150 3.42 9.22 3.07
N VAL A 151 4.67 9.47 2.71
CA VAL A 151 5.86 9.02 3.46
C VAL A 151 6.61 10.24 3.95
N VAL A 152 6.85 10.30 5.25
CA VAL A 152 7.54 11.41 5.91
C VAL A 152 8.97 10.97 6.23
N TYR A 153 9.92 11.88 6.05
CA TYR A 153 11.34 11.68 6.28
C TYR A 153 11.82 12.69 7.32
N GLU A 154 12.46 12.20 8.37
CA GLU A 154 13.05 13.02 9.43
C GLU A 154 14.54 12.70 9.55
N ALA A 155 15.40 13.71 9.40
CA ALA A 155 16.83 13.59 9.69
C ALA A 155 17.24 14.65 10.70
N ALA A 156 18.12 14.31 11.64
CA ALA A 156 18.68 15.29 12.55
C ALA A 156 19.40 16.39 11.76
N LYS A 157 19.27 17.64 12.18
CA LYS A 157 20.13 18.71 11.64
C LYS A 157 21.55 18.42 12.10
N GLU A 158 22.50 18.38 11.17
CA GLU A 158 23.91 18.33 11.54
C GLU A 158 24.22 19.54 12.43
N ALA A 159 24.90 19.31 13.57
CA ALA A 159 25.36 20.40 14.41
C ALA A 159 26.31 21.26 13.57
N PRO A 160 26.20 22.61 13.61
CA PRO A 160 27.19 23.47 12.97
C PRO A 160 28.54 23.12 13.57
N THR A 161 29.42 22.52 12.77
CA THR A 161 30.82 22.43 13.14
C THR A 161 31.36 23.85 13.10
N ASN A 162 32.22 24.21 14.05
CA ASN A 162 32.77 25.57 14.18
C ASN A 162 33.65 26.00 12.98
N ASP A 163 33.71 25.19 11.91
CA ASP A 163 34.50 25.40 10.69
C ASP A 163 33.64 25.84 9.48
N GLU A 164 32.33 26.06 9.65
CA GLU A 164 31.36 26.32 8.54
C GLU A 164 31.32 27.78 8.02
N ASP A 165 32.09 28.71 8.59
CA ASP A 165 32.07 30.12 8.16
C ASP A 165 32.77 30.37 6.79
N GLU A 166 33.30 29.33 6.14
CA GLU A 166 34.01 29.43 4.85
C GLU A 166 33.35 28.71 3.65
N LEU A 167 32.12 28.16 3.76
CA LEU A 167 31.53 27.38 2.64
C LEU A 167 30.42 28.11 1.86
N PRO A 168 30.45 28.08 0.50
CA PRO A 168 29.51 28.83 -0.32
C PRO A 168 28.08 28.29 -0.24
N SER A 169 27.13 29.23 -0.34
CA SER A 169 25.67 29.08 -0.25
C SER A 169 25.01 28.05 -1.21
N SER A 170 25.80 27.40 -2.08
CA SER A 170 25.40 26.29 -2.93
C SER A 170 25.36 24.92 -2.23
N LYS A 171 25.90 24.78 -1.01
CA LYS A 171 25.78 23.56 -0.19
C LYS A 171 24.64 23.63 0.84
N ARG A 172 23.47 24.15 0.43
CA ARG A 172 22.26 23.99 1.25
C ARG A 172 22.02 22.49 1.51
N GLN A 173 22.05 22.16 2.80
CA GLN A 173 21.86 20.86 3.43
C GLN A 173 20.94 19.94 2.61
N ARG A 174 21.53 19.04 1.83
CA ARG A 174 20.79 17.95 1.20
C ARG A 174 20.61 16.88 2.26
N LEU A 175 19.36 16.58 2.63
CA LEU A 175 19.03 15.37 3.38
C LEU A 175 19.73 14.19 2.70
N ASP A 176 20.59 13.48 3.43
CA ASP A 176 20.99 12.14 3.02
C ASP A 176 19.77 11.22 3.21
N PRO A 177 19.15 10.73 2.12
CA PRO A 177 17.92 9.94 2.21
C PRO A 177 18.13 8.58 2.89
N GLN A 178 19.38 8.14 3.07
CA GLN A 178 19.73 6.85 3.69
C GLN A 178 19.78 6.89 5.22
N SER A 179 20.03 8.05 5.82
CA SER A 179 20.06 8.24 7.28
C SER A 179 18.74 8.79 7.86
N ALA A 180 17.83 9.27 7.01
CA ALA A 180 16.54 9.78 7.44
C ALA A 180 15.60 8.66 7.94
N ARG A 181 15.02 8.86 9.13
CA ARG A 181 13.92 8.03 9.63
C ARG A 181 12.72 8.19 8.71
N LYS A 182 12.20 7.07 8.21
CA LYS A 182 10.96 7.02 7.43
C LYS A 182 9.77 6.80 8.37
N ILE A 183 8.68 7.51 8.12
CA ILE A 183 7.42 7.35 8.81
C ILE A 183 6.33 7.19 7.75
N LEU A 184 5.56 6.12 7.87
CA LEU A 184 4.39 5.90 7.03
C LEU A 184 3.24 6.78 7.54
N LEU A 185 2.73 7.71 6.73
CA LEU A 185 1.57 8.52 7.09
C LEU A 185 0.31 7.97 6.43
N GLU A 186 -0.66 7.62 7.26
CA GLU A 186 -2.02 7.25 6.87
C GLU A 186 -2.99 8.27 7.47
N VAL A 187 -3.79 8.92 6.62
CA VAL A 187 -4.71 9.99 6.95
C VAL A 187 -6.15 9.51 6.90
N LYS A 188 -6.95 9.94 7.86
CA LYS A 188 -8.40 9.66 7.89
C LYS A 188 -9.16 10.92 8.23
N CYS A 189 -10.08 11.31 7.35
CA CYS A 189 -10.97 12.45 7.58
C CYS A 189 -12.41 11.93 7.83
N PRO A 190 -12.81 11.66 9.09
CA PRO A 190 -14.12 11.09 9.39
C PRO A 190 -15.26 12.06 9.11
N TYR A 191 -16.04 11.78 8.06
CA TYR A 191 -17.19 12.61 7.69
C TYR A 191 -18.23 12.77 8.80
N SER A 192 -18.42 11.77 9.66
CA SER A 192 -19.35 11.85 10.80
C SER A 192 -18.96 12.92 11.83
N GLN A 193 -17.68 13.33 11.89
CA GLN A 193 -17.15 14.29 12.86
C GLN A 193 -16.86 15.67 12.25
N ARG A 194 -17.16 15.87 10.96
CA ARG A 194 -16.76 17.06 10.19
C ARG A 194 -17.21 18.42 10.73
N ASN A 195 -18.29 18.45 11.52
CA ASN A 195 -18.89 19.66 12.07
C ASN A 195 -18.69 19.78 13.59
N ASN A 196 -18.03 18.81 14.22
CA ASN A 196 -17.85 18.81 15.66
C ASN A 196 -16.67 19.71 15.99
N GLU A 197 -16.86 20.65 16.92
CA GLU A 197 -15.78 21.56 17.35
C GLU A 197 -14.59 20.78 17.92
N LYS A 198 -14.86 19.74 18.70
CA LYS A 198 -13.88 18.80 19.23
C LYS A 198 -14.17 17.39 18.72
N MET A 199 -13.13 16.69 18.28
CA MET A 199 -13.27 15.34 17.77
C MET A 199 -13.59 14.36 18.90
N ASP A 200 -14.67 13.59 18.74
CA ASP A 200 -14.92 12.42 19.58
C ASP A 200 -14.06 11.25 19.07
N LEU A 201 -12.89 11.07 19.68
CA LEU A 201 -11.96 9.98 19.36
C LEU A 201 -12.61 8.59 19.48
N SER A 202 -13.54 8.41 20.41
CA SER A 202 -14.20 7.12 20.61
C SER A 202 -15.08 6.73 19.43
N SER A 203 -15.69 7.72 18.76
CA SER A 203 -16.44 7.54 17.51
C SER A 203 -15.56 7.06 16.34
N PHE A 204 -14.25 7.32 16.41
CA PHE A 204 -13.25 6.81 15.47
C PHE A 204 -12.45 5.64 16.04
N TYR A 205 -13.00 4.93 17.02
CA TYR A 205 -12.38 3.73 17.60
C TYR A 205 -10.99 4.00 18.19
N MET A 206 -10.79 5.21 18.74
CA MET A 206 -9.56 5.63 19.40
C MET A 206 -9.81 5.90 20.88
N THR A 207 -8.77 5.73 21.68
CA THR A 207 -8.71 6.14 23.09
C THR A 207 -7.64 7.21 23.25
N ARG A 208 -7.75 8.01 24.31
CA ARG A 208 -6.72 8.96 24.74
C ARG A 208 -6.29 8.61 26.15
N SER A 209 -5.00 8.44 26.35
CA SER A 209 -4.39 8.23 27.66
C SER A 209 -4.63 9.45 28.54
N SER A 210 -5.12 9.23 29.76
CA SER A 210 -5.31 10.28 30.75
C SER A 210 -4.01 10.72 31.41
N VAL A 211 -2.91 9.98 31.20
CA VAL A 211 -1.61 10.23 31.84
C VAL A 211 -0.75 11.16 30.99
N ASP A 212 -0.58 10.84 29.71
CA ASP A 212 0.32 11.53 28.79
C ASP A 212 -0.38 12.10 27.55
N GLY A 213 -1.71 11.94 27.44
CA GLY A 213 -2.49 12.45 26.31
C GLY A 213 -2.31 11.70 25.00
N THR A 214 -1.51 10.62 24.98
CA THR A 214 -1.27 9.83 23.77
C THR A 214 -2.55 9.17 23.27
N CYS A 215 -2.73 9.11 21.95
CA CYS A 215 -3.88 8.44 21.35
C CYS A 215 -3.51 7.02 20.90
N ALA A 216 -4.42 6.08 21.08
CA ALA A 216 -4.26 4.69 20.66
C ALA A 216 -5.54 4.20 19.94
N LEU A 217 -5.42 3.15 19.15
CA LEU A 217 -6.57 2.44 18.59
C LEU A 217 -7.20 1.54 19.66
N ASP A 218 -8.54 1.56 19.79
CA ASP A 218 -9.28 0.62 20.62
C ASP A 218 -9.35 -0.74 19.92
N MET A 219 -8.35 -1.58 20.18
CA MET A 219 -8.19 -2.90 19.54
C MET A 219 -9.35 -3.88 19.82
N LYS A 220 -10.28 -3.57 20.74
CA LYS A 220 -11.53 -4.32 20.92
C LYS A 220 -12.48 -4.09 19.74
N LYS A 221 -12.40 -2.92 19.09
CA LYS A 221 -13.24 -2.57 17.94
C LYS A 221 -12.68 -3.20 16.67
N VAL A 222 -13.59 -3.72 15.85
CA VAL A 222 -13.22 -4.34 14.56
C VAL A 222 -12.55 -3.32 13.63
N GLN A 223 -13.09 -2.10 13.54
CA GLN A 223 -12.59 -1.11 12.59
C GLN A 223 -11.22 -0.56 12.98
N ALA A 224 -10.93 -0.45 14.29
CA ALA A 224 -9.58 -0.17 14.79
C ALA A 224 -8.57 -1.22 14.33
N ARG A 225 -8.89 -2.51 14.51
CA ARG A 225 -8.05 -3.61 13.99
C ARG A 225 -7.86 -3.55 12.48
N ASN A 226 -8.88 -3.12 11.73
CA ASN A 226 -8.76 -2.93 10.29
C ASN A 226 -7.71 -1.88 9.93
N TYR A 227 -7.72 -0.73 10.61
CA TYR A 227 -6.72 0.32 10.40
C TYR A 227 -5.33 -0.11 10.84
N TYR A 228 -5.22 -0.81 11.97
CA TYR A 228 -3.95 -1.38 12.43
C TYR A 228 -3.33 -2.29 11.36
N TYR A 229 -4.05 -3.30 10.89
CA TYR A 229 -3.54 -4.22 9.88
C TYR A 229 -3.34 -3.58 8.50
N GLN A 230 -4.04 -2.48 8.22
CA GLN A 230 -3.81 -1.69 7.02
C GLN A 230 -2.40 -1.09 7.02
N VAL A 231 -2.00 -0.40 8.09
CA VAL A 231 -0.68 0.22 8.18
C VAL A 231 0.43 -0.79 8.44
N GLN A 232 0.15 -1.90 9.16
CA GLN A 232 1.13 -3.00 9.33
C GLN A 232 1.51 -3.63 7.99
N LEU A 233 0.55 -3.82 7.07
CA LEU A 233 0.88 -4.29 5.72
C LEU A 233 1.71 -3.26 4.94
N GLY A 234 1.40 -1.96 5.09
CA GLY A 234 2.18 -0.89 4.48
C GLY A 234 3.63 -0.87 4.96
N MET A 235 3.84 -0.90 6.28
CA MET A 235 5.15 -0.99 6.92
C MET A 235 5.94 -2.21 6.45
N ALA A 236 5.30 -3.38 6.36
CA ALA A 236 5.94 -4.60 5.88
C ALA A 236 6.38 -4.53 4.40
N LEU A 237 5.58 -3.91 3.52
CA LEU A 237 5.89 -3.81 2.09
C LEU A 237 6.91 -2.72 1.76
N MET A 238 6.94 -1.67 2.55
CA MET A 238 7.76 -0.48 2.30
C MET A 238 9.05 -0.45 3.13
N ASP A 239 9.21 -1.44 4.01
CA ASP A 239 10.30 -1.54 4.99
C ASP A 239 10.42 -0.26 5.83
N ILE A 240 9.33 0.03 6.55
CA ILE A 240 9.20 1.19 7.43
C ILE A 240 8.81 0.68 8.82
N ASP A 241 9.46 1.17 9.87
CA ASP A 241 9.27 0.66 11.23
C ASP A 241 8.17 1.37 12.03
N VAL A 242 7.69 2.53 11.56
CA VAL A 242 6.65 3.30 12.26
C VAL A 242 5.63 3.88 11.29
N ALA A 243 4.37 3.85 11.70
CA ALA A 243 3.27 4.50 11.03
C ALA A 243 2.60 5.53 11.94
N HIS A 244 2.25 6.68 11.37
CA HIS A 244 1.40 7.69 11.98
C HIS A 244 0.03 7.61 11.33
N LEU A 245 -0.98 7.22 12.12
CA LEU A 245 -2.38 7.32 11.74
C LEU A 245 -2.91 8.66 12.21
N TYR A 246 -3.05 9.60 11.28
CA TYR A 246 -3.51 10.95 11.54
C TYR A 246 -5.00 11.09 11.20
N VAL A 247 -5.82 11.30 12.22
CA VAL A 247 -7.26 11.46 12.08
C VAL A 247 -7.58 12.94 12.20
N TRP A 248 -8.22 13.51 11.18
CA TRP A 248 -8.32 14.96 11.03
C TRP A 248 -9.76 15.42 10.77
N THR A 249 -10.14 16.52 11.44
CA THR A 249 -11.31 17.34 11.11
C THR A 249 -10.87 18.80 10.94
N PRO A 250 -11.72 19.68 10.36
CA PRO A 250 -11.37 21.10 10.20
C PRO A 250 -11.00 21.84 11.49
N THR A 251 -11.42 21.34 12.65
CA THR A 251 -11.27 22.01 13.95
C THR A 251 -10.39 21.24 14.94
N ASP A 252 -10.11 19.95 14.71
CA ASP A 252 -9.39 19.11 15.66
C ASP A 252 -8.68 17.94 14.96
N HIS A 253 -7.80 17.25 15.69
CA HIS A 253 -7.08 16.09 15.17
C HIS A 253 -6.70 15.09 16.29
N GLY A 254 -6.47 13.85 15.88
CA GLY A 254 -5.88 12.80 16.70
C GLY A 254 -4.72 12.14 15.95
N LEU A 255 -3.64 11.85 16.67
CA LEU A 255 -2.47 11.17 16.11
C LEU A 255 -2.22 9.87 16.89
N VAL A 256 -2.29 8.72 16.21
CA VAL A 256 -1.85 7.44 16.74
C VAL A 256 -0.50 7.09 16.13
N VAL A 257 0.50 6.85 16.97
CA VAL A 257 1.78 6.29 16.57
C VAL A 257 1.70 4.77 16.70
N ILE A 258 1.99 4.06 15.61
CA ILE A 258 1.90 2.60 15.51
C ILE A 258 3.27 2.08 15.10
N GLU A 259 3.91 1.34 15.99
CA GLU A 259 5.16 0.65 15.69
C GLU A 259 4.89 -0.61 14.86
N ARG A 260 5.86 -0.96 14.01
CA ARG A 260 5.84 -2.21 13.26
C ARG A 260 5.80 -3.39 14.21
N GLN A 261 4.88 -4.31 13.95
CA GLN A 261 4.69 -5.49 14.78
C GLN A 261 5.94 -6.40 14.76
N PRO A 262 6.14 -7.22 15.80
CA PRO A 262 7.24 -8.19 15.84
C PRO A 262 7.27 -9.07 14.59
N ARG A 263 8.47 -9.49 14.19
CA ARG A 263 8.68 -10.29 12.97
C ARG A 263 7.82 -11.56 12.92
N ALA A 264 7.60 -12.22 14.06
CA ALA A 264 6.75 -13.41 14.13
C ALA A 264 5.29 -13.11 13.73
N ASP A 265 4.73 -12.01 14.24
CA ASP A 265 3.36 -11.58 13.93
C ASP A 265 3.23 -11.12 12.48
N GLU A 266 4.25 -10.44 11.96
CA GLU A 266 4.31 -10.07 10.55
C GLU A 266 4.32 -11.30 9.63
N LEU A 267 5.13 -12.31 9.96
CA LEU A 267 5.16 -13.56 9.20
C LEU A 267 3.81 -14.30 9.28
N ALA A 268 3.17 -14.33 10.44
CA ALA A 268 1.84 -14.94 10.61
C ALA A 268 0.75 -14.20 9.81
N MET A 269 0.77 -12.87 9.84
CA MET A 269 -0.11 -12.03 9.01
C MET A 269 0.09 -12.37 7.54
N LEU A 270 1.34 -12.35 7.05
CA LEU A 270 1.62 -12.58 5.65
C LEU A 270 1.30 -14.01 5.20
N ALA A 271 1.51 -15.02 6.05
CA ALA A 271 1.09 -16.41 5.79
C ALA A 271 -0.44 -16.51 5.64
N THR A 272 -1.19 -15.82 6.51
CA THR A 272 -2.66 -15.76 6.42
C THR A 272 -3.11 -15.09 5.12
N LEU A 273 -2.48 -13.99 4.72
CA LEU A 273 -2.81 -13.31 3.46
C LEU A 273 -2.46 -14.18 2.23
N SER A 274 -1.35 -14.92 2.29
CA SER A 274 -0.93 -15.83 1.21
C SER A 274 -1.93 -16.96 1.04
N ASP A 275 -2.33 -17.57 2.16
CA ASP A 275 -3.32 -18.64 2.18
C ASP A 275 -4.67 -18.18 1.61
N PHE A 276 -5.13 -16.99 2.03
CA PHE A 276 -6.32 -16.37 1.51
C PHE A 276 -6.23 -16.10 0.00
N HIS A 277 -5.11 -15.55 -0.46
CA HIS A 277 -4.90 -15.24 -1.87
C HIS A 277 -4.96 -16.49 -2.75
N THR A 278 -4.16 -17.51 -2.43
CA THR A 278 -4.09 -18.77 -3.19
C THR A 278 -5.42 -19.51 -3.21
N ARG A 279 -6.15 -19.56 -2.09
CA ARG A 279 -7.41 -20.33 -2.02
C ARG A 279 -8.61 -19.62 -2.60
N TYR A 280 -8.68 -18.29 -2.51
CA TYR A 280 -9.92 -17.55 -2.81
C TYR A 280 -9.79 -16.51 -3.91
N VAL A 281 -8.63 -15.84 -4.03
CA VAL A 281 -8.42 -14.77 -5.02
C VAL A 281 -7.95 -15.38 -6.34
N GLU A 282 -6.88 -16.16 -6.31
CA GLU A 282 -6.25 -16.74 -7.51
C GLU A 282 -7.23 -17.55 -8.39
N PRO A 283 -8.12 -18.40 -7.84
CA PRO A 283 -9.10 -19.15 -8.66
C PRO A 283 -10.12 -18.26 -9.38
N LYS A 284 -10.27 -16.99 -8.95
CA LYS A 284 -11.19 -16.01 -9.54
C LYS A 284 -10.48 -15.04 -10.50
N MET A 285 -9.15 -15.09 -10.57
CA MET A 285 -8.37 -14.17 -11.38
C MET A 285 -8.32 -14.60 -12.85
N CYS A 286 -8.52 -13.64 -13.74
CA CYS A 286 -8.07 -13.76 -15.13
C CYS A 286 -6.56 -13.50 -15.17
N MET A 287 -5.77 -14.57 -15.32
CA MET A 287 -4.31 -14.46 -15.31
C MET A 287 -3.76 -13.60 -16.44
N ASP A 288 -4.42 -13.53 -17.59
CA ASP A 288 -4.04 -12.62 -18.68
C ASP A 288 -4.23 -11.16 -18.31
N LYS A 289 -5.33 -10.83 -17.61
CA LYS A 289 -5.57 -9.48 -17.07
C LYS A 289 -4.52 -9.14 -16.02
N TYR A 290 -4.21 -10.07 -15.11
CA TYR A 290 -3.21 -9.88 -14.06
C TYR A 290 -1.79 -9.70 -14.62
N ARG A 291 -1.35 -10.56 -15.54
CA ARG A 291 0.00 -10.51 -16.15
C ARG A 291 0.30 -9.22 -16.93
N ARG A 292 -0.74 -8.49 -17.35
CA ARG A 292 -0.62 -7.17 -17.99
C ARG A 292 -0.30 -6.03 -17.01
N VAL A 293 -0.55 -6.22 -15.71
CA VAL A 293 -0.37 -5.23 -14.63
C VAL A 293 0.64 -5.67 -13.56
N VAL A 294 1.46 -6.68 -13.84
CA VAL A 294 2.46 -7.24 -12.91
C VAL A 294 3.86 -7.07 -13.48
N THR A 295 4.81 -6.81 -12.59
CA THR A 295 6.25 -6.66 -12.85
C THR A 295 6.87 -7.94 -13.44
N ASN A 296 7.93 -7.84 -14.26
CA ASN A 296 8.58 -9.02 -14.85
C ASN A 296 9.63 -9.70 -13.94
N GLU A 297 10.03 -9.13 -12.80
CA GLU A 297 10.83 -9.88 -11.80
C GLU A 297 10.15 -11.22 -11.46
N VAL A 298 8.82 -11.22 -11.46
CA VAL A 298 7.96 -12.38 -11.24
C VAL A 298 7.82 -13.27 -12.46
N LYS A 299 7.85 -12.75 -13.70
CA LYS A 299 7.71 -13.61 -14.89
C LYS A 299 8.92 -14.53 -15.04
N GLU A 300 10.10 -14.06 -14.68
CA GLU A 300 11.31 -14.88 -14.74
C GLU A 300 11.39 -15.84 -13.54
N LEU A 301 11.01 -15.41 -12.34
CA LEU A 301 10.93 -16.30 -11.17
C LEU A 301 9.86 -17.39 -11.34
N VAL A 302 8.68 -17.05 -11.87
CA VAL A 302 7.60 -18.01 -12.17
C VAL A 302 8.00 -18.94 -13.32
N ARG A 303 8.73 -18.46 -14.33
CA ARG A 303 9.34 -19.34 -15.35
C ARG A 303 10.34 -20.31 -14.75
N VAL A 304 11.24 -19.84 -13.89
CA VAL A 304 12.26 -20.66 -13.22
C VAL A 304 11.61 -21.69 -12.30
N LEU A 305 10.60 -21.30 -11.52
CA LEU A 305 9.85 -22.20 -10.63
C LEU A 305 9.01 -23.21 -11.41
N LEU A 306 8.41 -22.82 -12.55
CA LEU A 306 7.69 -23.76 -13.43
C LEU A 306 8.66 -24.70 -14.15
N ALA A 307 9.83 -24.22 -14.60
CA ALA A 307 10.86 -25.06 -15.20
C ALA A 307 11.44 -26.07 -14.19
N ALA A 308 11.60 -25.67 -12.92
CA ALA A 308 12.00 -26.58 -11.84
C ALA A 308 10.95 -27.65 -11.56
N LYS A 309 9.66 -27.30 -11.61
CA LYS A 309 8.54 -28.24 -11.40
C LYS A 309 8.38 -29.24 -12.55
N VAL A 310 8.61 -28.81 -13.79
CA VAL A 310 8.65 -29.69 -14.97
C VAL A 310 9.90 -30.59 -14.97
N GLY A 311 11.01 -30.13 -14.37
CA GLY A 311 12.24 -30.92 -14.21
C GLY A 311 12.17 -32.02 -13.15
N GLU A 312 11.28 -31.90 -12.16
CA GLU A 312 11.02 -32.96 -11.16
C GLU A 312 10.06 -34.03 -11.70
N GLU A 313 9.06 -33.65 -12.52
CA GLU A 313 8.16 -34.61 -13.18
C GLU A 313 8.82 -35.38 -14.34
N GLY A 314 9.97 -34.91 -14.85
CA GLY A 314 10.70 -35.54 -15.96
C GLY A 314 11.72 -36.62 -15.57
N LYS A 315 11.82 -37.01 -14.29
CA LYS A 315 12.81 -37.99 -13.80
C LYS A 315 12.27 -39.40 -13.54
N GLU A 316 11.03 -39.69 -13.88
CA GLU A 316 10.54 -41.08 -13.95
C GLU A 316 10.35 -41.51 -15.40
N GLY A 317 11.25 -42.37 -15.89
CA GLY A 317 11.03 -43.12 -17.12
C GLY A 317 12.10 -42.94 -18.19
N VAL A 318 13.32 -43.42 -17.93
CA VAL A 318 14.14 -44.00 -19.01
C VAL A 318 14.71 -45.31 -18.52
N VAL A 319 14.03 -46.41 -18.88
CA VAL A 319 14.63 -47.75 -18.90
C VAL A 319 15.58 -47.76 -20.10
N VAL A 320 16.88 -47.83 -19.84
CA VAL A 320 17.90 -48.05 -20.88
C VAL A 320 18.28 -49.53 -20.82
N GLU A 321 17.96 -50.27 -21.88
CA GLU A 321 18.48 -51.62 -22.13
C GLU A 321 20.02 -51.57 -22.29
N ALA A 322 20.72 -52.43 -21.55
CA ALA A 322 22.16 -52.58 -21.64
C ALA A 322 22.54 -53.61 -22.73
N SER A 323 23.35 -53.16 -23.68
CA SER A 323 24.07 -53.97 -24.67
C SER A 323 25.30 -54.69 -24.08
N GLY A 324 25.62 -55.88 -24.57
CA GLY A 324 26.95 -56.52 -24.48
C GLY A 324 27.05 -57.66 -25.50
N ILE A 325 27.70 -57.47 -26.65
CA ILE A 325 29.09 -57.84 -27.00
C ILE A 325 29.43 -59.30 -26.71
N GLU A 326 29.68 -60.08 -27.76
CA GLU A 326 30.77 -61.07 -27.77
C GLU A 326 31.51 -61.10 -29.12
N ARG A 327 32.82 -60.79 -29.01
CA ARG A 327 34.01 -61.15 -29.80
C ARG A 327 34.17 -60.58 -31.21
#